data_AF-A0A644SKC9-F1
#
_entry.id   AF-A0A644SKC9-F1
#
_cell.length_a   1.000
_cell.length_b   1.000
_cell.length_c   1.000
_cell.angle_alpha   90.00
_cell.angle_beta   90.00
_cell.angle_gamma   90.00
#
_symmetry.space_group_name_H-M   'P 1'
#
loop_
_entity.id
_entity.type
_entity.pdbx_description
1 polymer ?
#
loop_
_entity_poly.entity_id
_entity_poly.type
_entity_poly.pdbx_seq_one_letter_code
_entity_poly.pdbx_strand_id
1 'polypeptide(L)'
;MQILCCAYCHTQGTYVVNEYYKRNHKPHKKGELKKPKAFFELDHYYPKSKYPFLCVSFYNLIPICSSCNKAKKDITIDFDFYIESKSLIQEFKFTLSKGSVAKYIATKNKNNITVEISHPNKKILKNFDERFSLSLKYNEYKDIVEELIYKEIKFNQIYLDSISNILNNTSLNKTIIKRIIYGNYSEKDEFLKRPLAKFNQDISEDIKSLKLK
;
A
#
# COMPACT_ATOMS: atom_id res chain seq x y z
N MET A 1 5.46 -9.28 11.15
CA MET A 1 4.86 -8.19 10.35
C MET A 1 3.44 -8.59 9.95
N GLN A 2 2.43 -7.71 10.13
CA GLN A 2 1.05 -8.00 9.71
C GLN A 2 0.84 -7.50 8.27
N ILE A 3 0.41 -8.38 7.37
CA ILE A 3 0.21 -8.08 5.95
C ILE A 3 -1.28 -7.93 5.70
N LEU A 4 -1.73 -6.71 5.42
CA LEU A 4 -3.14 -6.34 5.24
C LEU A 4 -3.42 -5.78 3.85
N CYS A 5 -2.45 -5.83 2.95
CA CYS A 5 -2.62 -5.50 1.53
C CYS A 5 -2.06 -6.59 0.63
N CYS A 6 -2.47 -6.54 -0.64
CA CYS A 6 -2.00 -7.44 -1.69
C CYS A 6 -0.48 -7.32 -1.82
N ALA A 7 0.25 -8.43 -1.67
CA ALA A 7 1.70 -8.47 -1.71
C ALA A 7 2.33 -8.05 -3.06
N TYR A 8 1.54 -8.00 -4.15
CA TYR A 8 2.05 -7.64 -5.48
C TYR A 8 1.77 -6.20 -5.85
N CYS A 9 0.52 -5.75 -5.68
CA CYS A 9 0.15 -4.40 -6.10
C CYS A 9 0.06 -3.40 -4.96
N HIS A 10 -0.08 -3.82 -3.70
CA HIS A 10 -0.38 -2.99 -2.53
C HIS A 10 -1.59 -2.05 -2.65
N THR A 11 -2.42 -2.18 -3.68
CA THR A 11 -3.57 -1.28 -3.90
C THR A 11 -4.88 -1.81 -3.30
N GLN A 12 -4.92 -3.09 -2.90
CA GLN A 12 -6.13 -3.73 -2.36
C GLN A 12 -5.82 -4.41 -1.03
N GLY A 13 -6.81 -4.48 -0.15
CA GLY A 13 -6.68 -5.10 1.16
C GLY A 13 -6.77 -6.63 1.12
N THR A 14 -6.09 -7.30 2.05
CA THR A 14 -6.08 -8.77 2.20
C THR A 14 -6.57 -9.15 3.59
N TYR A 15 -7.87 -8.95 3.83
CA TYR A 15 -8.44 -9.07 5.18
C TYR A 15 -8.97 -10.46 5.49
N VAL A 16 -8.84 -10.88 6.75
CA VAL A 16 -9.61 -11.98 7.34
C VAL A 16 -10.66 -11.38 8.28
N VAL A 17 -11.92 -11.72 8.07
CA VAL A 17 -13.03 -11.28 8.92
C VAL A 17 -13.64 -12.49 9.61
N ASN A 18 -13.84 -12.39 10.92
CA ASN A 18 -14.50 -13.42 11.70
C ASN A 18 -16.03 -13.30 11.58
N GLU A 19 -16.69 -14.31 11.03
CA GLU A 19 -18.15 -14.44 11.01
C GLU A 19 -18.60 -15.05 12.35
N TYR A 20 -19.55 -14.43 13.03
CA TYR A 20 -20.10 -14.90 14.31
C TYR A 20 -21.58 -15.25 14.16
N TYR A 21 -22.06 -16.23 14.93
CA TYR A 21 -23.49 -16.51 15.01
C TYR A 21 -24.26 -15.31 15.62
N LYS A 22 -25.46 -15.03 15.10
CA LYS A 22 -26.35 -14.01 15.69
C LYS A 22 -27.00 -14.56 16.95
N ARG A 23 -26.99 -13.79 18.04
CA ARG A 23 -27.72 -14.14 19.28
C ARG A 23 -29.11 -13.48 19.24
N ASN A 24 -30.15 -14.29 19.09
CA ASN A 24 -31.54 -13.80 18.98
C ASN A 24 -31.98 -12.97 20.20
N HIS A 25 -31.48 -13.27 21.41
CA HIS A 25 -31.89 -12.60 22.65
C HIS A 25 -30.94 -11.51 23.16
N LYS A 26 -29.76 -11.32 22.52
CA LYS A 26 -28.75 -10.33 22.94
C LYS A 26 -28.00 -9.78 21.71
N PRO A 27 -28.63 -8.94 20.88
CA PRO A 27 -28.05 -8.48 19.61
C PRO A 27 -26.74 -7.70 19.77
N HIS A 28 -26.51 -7.10 20.94
CA HIS A 28 -25.29 -6.34 21.25
C HIS A 28 -24.09 -7.21 21.67
N LYS A 29 -24.28 -8.51 21.96
CA LYS A 29 -23.18 -9.42 22.32
C LYS A 29 -22.82 -10.29 21.11
N LYS A 30 -21.53 -10.30 20.74
CA LYS A 30 -21.00 -11.26 19.75
C LYS A 30 -21.37 -12.68 20.17
N GLY A 31 -21.92 -13.46 19.23
CA GLY A 31 -22.12 -14.88 19.42
C GLY A 31 -20.82 -15.65 19.28
N GLU A 32 -20.91 -16.97 19.23
CA GLU A 32 -19.77 -17.85 18.99
C GLU A 32 -19.20 -17.64 17.58
N LEU A 33 -17.89 -17.83 17.44
CA LEU A 33 -17.22 -17.77 16.13
C LEU A 33 -17.77 -18.88 15.25
N LYS A 34 -18.34 -18.52 14.11
CA LYS A 34 -18.83 -19.47 13.12
C LYS A 34 -17.71 -19.94 12.21
N LYS A 35 -17.06 -18.99 11.52
CA LYS A 35 -15.88 -19.25 10.68
C LYS A 35 -15.17 -17.96 10.30
N PRO A 36 -13.85 -17.99 10.03
CA PRO A 36 -13.19 -16.89 9.35
C PRO A 36 -13.57 -16.85 7.86
N LYS A 37 -13.61 -15.65 7.30
CA LYS A 37 -13.78 -15.39 5.87
C LYS A 37 -12.61 -14.55 5.37
N ALA A 38 -11.86 -15.10 4.40
CA ALA A 38 -10.78 -14.41 3.73
C ALA A 38 -11.32 -13.57 2.57
N PHE A 39 -10.83 -12.34 2.44
CA PHE A 39 -11.09 -11.41 1.34
C PHE A 39 -9.80 -11.20 0.54
N PHE A 40 -9.20 -12.29 0.11
CA PHE A 40 -8.01 -12.37 -0.73
C PHE A 40 -7.91 -13.77 -1.32
N GLU A 41 -6.97 -13.95 -2.25
CA GLU A 41 -6.61 -15.23 -2.80
C GLU A 41 -5.18 -15.57 -2.36
N LEU A 42 -4.89 -16.87 -2.23
CA LEU A 42 -3.53 -17.35 -1.99
C LEU A 42 -2.95 -17.76 -3.34
N ASP A 43 -2.00 -16.97 -3.84
CA ASP A 43 -1.26 -17.30 -5.04
C ASP A 43 -0.15 -18.30 -4.76
N HIS A 44 0.05 -19.21 -5.72
CA HIS A 44 1.17 -20.14 -5.71
C HIS A 44 2.40 -19.50 -6.35
N TYR A 45 3.42 -19.14 -5.56
CA TYR A 45 4.67 -18.56 -6.09
C TYR A 45 5.26 -19.44 -7.21
N TYR A 46 5.45 -20.72 -6.88
CA TYR A 46 5.64 -21.81 -7.83
C TYR A 46 4.27 -22.37 -8.24
N PRO A 47 3.88 -22.23 -9.51
CA PRO A 47 2.55 -22.61 -10.00
C PRO A 47 2.18 -24.06 -9.67
N LYS A 48 0.98 -24.27 -9.12
CA LYS A 48 0.46 -25.61 -8.79
C LYS A 48 0.46 -26.57 -9.99
N SER A 49 0.25 -26.07 -11.21
CA SER A 49 0.27 -26.88 -12.43
C SER A 49 1.63 -27.51 -12.72
N LYS A 50 2.72 -26.87 -12.29
CA LYS A 50 4.11 -27.32 -12.49
C LYS A 50 4.68 -27.97 -11.22
N TYR A 51 4.26 -27.49 -10.05
CA TYR A 51 4.78 -27.90 -8.74
C TYR A 51 3.63 -28.29 -7.79
N PRO A 52 2.85 -29.33 -8.09
CA PRO A 52 1.69 -29.72 -7.28
C PRO A 52 2.07 -30.11 -5.85
N PHE A 53 3.29 -30.64 -5.64
CA PHE A 53 3.82 -30.97 -4.32
C PHE A 53 4.04 -29.74 -3.41
N LEU A 54 4.11 -28.52 -3.98
CA LEU A 54 4.22 -27.27 -3.21
C LEU A 54 2.86 -26.60 -2.97
N CYS A 55 1.74 -27.20 -3.39
CA CYS A 55 0.46 -26.49 -3.43
C CYS A 55 -0.14 -26.14 -2.05
N VAL A 56 0.33 -26.80 -0.98
CA VAL A 56 -0.06 -26.54 0.42
C VAL A 56 1.08 -25.97 1.26
N SER A 57 2.25 -25.71 0.66
CA SER A 57 3.38 -25.11 1.37
C SER A 57 3.09 -23.64 1.66
N PHE A 58 3.17 -23.23 2.94
CA PHE A 58 2.96 -21.84 3.32
C PHE A 58 3.98 -20.89 2.66
N TYR A 59 5.22 -21.34 2.49
CA TYR A 59 6.26 -20.60 1.77
C TYR A 59 6.01 -20.48 0.26
N ASN A 60 4.98 -21.17 -0.25
CA ASN A 60 4.54 -21.08 -1.63
C ASN A 60 3.20 -20.33 -1.78
N LEU A 61 2.54 -19.91 -0.69
CA LEU A 61 1.20 -19.30 -0.72
C LEU A 61 1.25 -17.82 -0.35
N ILE A 62 1.13 -16.92 -1.31
CA ILE A 62 1.24 -15.46 -1.09
C ILE A 62 -0.16 -14.84 -1.04
N PRO A 63 -0.53 -14.07 0.01
CA PRO A 63 -1.82 -13.40 0.08
C PRO A 63 -1.87 -12.22 -0.89
N ILE A 64 -2.72 -12.32 -1.91
CA ILE A 64 -2.88 -11.29 -2.95
C ILE A 64 -4.35 -11.03 -3.27
N CYS A 65 -4.61 -9.96 -4.01
CA CYS A 65 -5.95 -9.71 -4.52
C CYS A 65 -6.27 -10.56 -5.76
N SER A 66 -7.57 -10.76 -6.00
CA SER A 66 -8.06 -11.57 -7.13
C SER A 66 -7.63 -11.02 -8.50
N SER A 67 -7.53 -9.69 -8.64
CA SER A 67 -7.04 -9.07 -9.88
C SER A 67 -5.59 -9.46 -10.17
N CYS A 68 -4.72 -9.45 -9.16
CA CYS A 68 -3.33 -9.87 -9.31
C CYS A 68 -3.21 -11.37 -9.58
N ASN A 69 -3.97 -12.21 -8.89
CA ASN A 69 -3.93 -13.65 -9.09
C ASN A 69 -4.31 -14.05 -10.52
N LYS A 70 -5.41 -13.47 -11.03
CA LYS A 70 -5.87 -13.66 -12.42
C LYS A 70 -4.85 -13.17 -13.45
N ALA A 71 -4.10 -12.13 -13.13
CA ALA A 71 -3.07 -11.58 -14.00
C ALA A 71 -1.79 -12.44 -14.03
N LYS A 72 -1.39 -13.01 -12.87
CA LYS A 72 -0.19 -13.85 -12.76
C LYS A 72 -0.38 -15.23 -13.42
N LYS A 73 -1.52 -15.89 -13.21
CA LYS A 73 -1.77 -17.26 -13.69
C LYS A 73 -0.66 -18.24 -13.27
N ASP A 74 -0.13 -19.03 -14.19
CA ASP A 74 0.94 -20.02 -13.98
C ASP A 74 2.34 -19.51 -14.30
N ILE A 75 2.50 -18.18 -14.34
CA ILE A 75 3.80 -17.53 -14.57
C ILE A 75 4.48 -17.35 -13.21
N THR A 76 5.70 -17.85 -13.11
CA THR A 76 6.58 -17.55 -11.98
C THR A 76 7.13 -16.13 -12.14
N ILE A 77 7.05 -15.35 -11.08
CA ILE A 77 7.59 -14.00 -11.03
C ILE A 77 8.78 -14.04 -10.09
N ASP A 78 9.90 -13.46 -10.50
CA ASP A 78 11.12 -13.39 -9.71
C ASP A 78 10.89 -12.43 -8.53
N PHE A 79 10.44 -12.98 -7.40
CA PHE A 79 9.97 -12.22 -6.23
C PHE A 79 10.14 -12.96 -4.91
N ASP A 80 11.04 -12.46 -4.08
CA ASP A 80 11.26 -13.02 -2.75
C ASP A 80 10.36 -12.34 -1.71
N PHE A 81 9.24 -12.98 -1.40
CA PHE A 81 8.31 -12.52 -0.36
C PHE A 81 8.77 -12.87 1.06
N TYR A 82 9.45 -14.01 1.21
CA TYR A 82 9.72 -14.66 2.50
C TYR A 82 11.14 -14.42 3.02
N ILE A 83 11.98 -13.67 2.30
CA ILE A 83 13.33 -13.33 2.76
C ILE A 83 13.27 -12.07 3.61
N GLU A 84 13.50 -12.23 4.92
CA GLU A 84 13.36 -11.18 5.94
C GLU A 84 14.26 -9.95 5.74
N SER A 85 15.34 -10.05 4.95
CA SER A 85 16.32 -8.97 4.85
C SER A 85 15.99 -7.90 3.82
N LYS A 86 15.18 -8.20 2.79
CA LYS A 86 14.82 -7.29 1.70
C LYS A 86 13.52 -7.75 1.03
N SER A 87 12.35 -7.38 1.55
CA SER A 87 11.13 -7.61 0.77
C SER A 87 11.24 -6.76 -0.49
N LEU A 88 11.18 -7.36 -1.67
CA LEU A 88 11.25 -6.69 -2.97
C LEU A 88 10.19 -5.57 -3.11
N ILE A 89 9.13 -5.66 -2.31
CA ILE A 89 8.16 -4.60 -2.10
C ILE A 89 8.82 -3.27 -1.70
N GLN A 90 9.76 -3.30 -0.75
CA GLN A 90 10.45 -2.10 -0.27
C GLN A 90 11.37 -1.48 -1.35
N GLU A 91 11.84 -2.30 -2.30
CA GLU A 91 12.75 -1.87 -3.35
C GLU A 91 12.04 -1.12 -4.49
N PHE A 92 10.75 -1.36 -4.71
CA PHE A 92 9.95 -0.48 -5.57
C PHE A 92 9.91 0.92 -4.96
N LYS A 93 10.02 1.96 -5.79
CA LYS A 93 9.91 3.35 -5.34
C LYS A 93 9.01 4.15 -6.27
N PHE A 94 8.09 4.92 -5.67
CA PHE A 94 7.20 5.82 -6.38
C PHE A 94 7.72 7.26 -6.30
N THR A 95 7.79 7.95 -7.44
CA THR A 95 8.24 9.34 -7.54
C THR A 95 7.35 10.12 -8.50
N LEU A 96 7.42 11.44 -8.46
CA LEU A 96 6.73 12.32 -9.39
C LEU A 96 7.67 12.71 -10.53
N SER A 97 7.18 12.62 -11.77
CA SER A 97 7.97 13.02 -12.94
C SER A 97 8.46 14.46 -12.78
N LYS A 98 9.69 14.72 -13.20
CA LYS A 98 10.31 16.05 -13.12
C LYS A 98 9.41 17.12 -13.77
N GLY A 99 9.11 18.18 -13.03
CA GLY A 99 8.29 19.29 -13.49
C GLY A 99 6.78 19.05 -13.51
N SER A 100 6.29 17.82 -13.28
CA SER A 100 4.86 17.51 -13.24
C SER A 100 4.14 18.30 -12.14
N VAL A 101 4.74 18.39 -10.96
CA VAL A 101 4.21 19.16 -9.82
C VAL A 101 4.16 20.66 -10.12
N ALA A 102 5.22 21.23 -10.72
CA ALA A 102 5.24 22.64 -11.10
C ALA A 102 4.15 22.95 -12.14
N LYS A 103 4.00 22.07 -13.14
CA LYS A 103 2.94 22.17 -14.15
C LYS A 103 1.55 22.07 -13.52
N TYR A 104 1.35 21.14 -12.58
CA TYR A 104 0.12 21.05 -11.80
C TYR A 104 -0.14 22.34 -11.01
N ILE A 105 0.85 22.86 -10.27
CA ILE A 105 0.69 24.09 -9.47
C ILE A 105 0.29 25.28 -10.33
N ALA A 106 0.89 25.41 -11.53
CA ALA A 106 0.62 26.51 -12.46
C ALA A 106 -0.76 26.41 -13.12
N THR A 107 -1.24 25.19 -13.40
CA THR A 107 -2.49 24.96 -14.17
C THR A 107 -3.69 24.59 -13.32
N LYS A 108 -3.45 24.15 -12.08
CA LYS A 108 -4.43 23.48 -11.20
C LYS A 108 -5.14 22.30 -11.84
N ASN A 109 -4.51 21.66 -12.83
CA ASN A 109 -5.04 20.47 -13.49
C ASN A 109 -4.29 19.23 -13.04
N LYS A 110 -4.92 18.40 -12.22
CA LYS A 110 -4.34 17.16 -11.68
C LYS A 110 -3.84 16.18 -12.75
N ASN A 111 -4.37 16.25 -13.97
CA ASN A 111 -3.91 15.38 -15.06
C ASN A 111 -2.46 15.65 -15.47
N ASN A 112 -1.91 16.81 -15.10
CA ASN A 112 -0.50 17.14 -15.28
C ASN A 112 0.44 16.46 -14.28
N ILE A 113 -0.11 15.85 -13.23
CA ILE A 113 0.65 14.98 -12.31
C ILE A 113 0.93 13.66 -13.04
N THR A 114 2.19 13.23 -12.97
CA THR A 114 2.63 11.94 -13.49
C THR A 114 3.44 11.23 -12.42
N VAL A 115 3.06 9.99 -12.14
CA VAL A 115 3.74 9.09 -11.20
C VAL A 115 4.66 8.17 -11.99
N GLU A 116 5.87 8.01 -11.50
CA GLU A 116 6.86 7.07 -11.98
C GLU A 116 7.12 6.00 -10.93
N ILE A 117 7.38 4.78 -11.38
CA ILE A 117 7.82 3.66 -10.55
C ILE A 117 9.24 3.27 -10.96
N SER A 118 10.07 3.01 -9.97
CA SER A 118 11.45 2.57 -10.18
C SER A 118 11.77 1.36 -9.31
N HIS A 119 12.77 0.59 -9.73
CA HIS A 119 13.32 -0.54 -9.01
C HIS A 119 14.83 -0.65 -9.34
N PRO A 120 15.71 -1.00 -8.39
CA PRO A 120 17.14 -1.17 -8.65
C PRO A 120 17.42 -2.14 -9.81
N ASN A 121 16.64 -3.21 -9.89
CA ASN A 121 16.64 -4.15 -10.99
C ASN A 121 15.52 -3.83 -12.01
N LYS A 122 15.89 -3.29 -13.17
CA LYS A 122 14.95 -2.94 -14.26
C LYS A 122 14.21 -4.14 -14.85
N LYS A 123 14.81 -5.34 -14.83
CA LYS A 123 14.18 -6.57 -15.31
C LYS A 123 13.01 -6.96 -14.40
N ILE A 124 13.20 -6.85 -13.09
CA ILE A 124 12.14 -7.07 -12.09
C ILE A 124 11.01 -6.07 -12.32
N LEU A 125 11.31 -4.78 -12.44
CA LEU A 125 10.30 -3.77 -12.72
C LEU A 125 9.50 -4.09 -13.99
N LYS A 126 10.18 -4.36 -15.10
CA LYS A 126 9.54 -4.69 -16.37
C LYS A 126 8.63 -5.91 -16.24
N ASN A 127 9.13 -6.99 -15.64
CA ASN A 127 8.34 -8.21 -15.45
C ASN A 127 7.12 -7.97 -14.58
N PHE A 128 7.26 -7.25 -13.46
CA PHE A 128 6.13 -6.92 -12.59
C PHE A 128 5.11 -6.04 -13.29
N ASP A 129 5.57 -5.03 -14.02
CA ASP A 129 4.69 -4.07 -14.67
C ASP A 129 3.93 -4.68 -15.85
N GLU A 130 4.58 -5.53 -16.66
CA GLU A 130 3.92 -6.28 -17.73
C GLU A 130 2.80 -7.20 -17.21
N ARG A 131 2.93 -7.72 -15.98
CA ARG A 131 1.92 -8.61 -15.39
C ARG A 131 0.84 -7.87 -14.63
N PHE A 132 1.21 -6.86 -13.84
CA PHE A 132 0.30 -6.23 -12.90
C PHE A 132 -0.10 -4.82 -13.29
N SER A 133 0.52 -4.24 -14.32
CA SER A 133 0.30 -2.87 -14.79
C SER A 133 0.42 -1.86 -13.64
N LEU A 134 1.49 -1.99 -12.86
CA LEU A 134 1.73 -1.15 -11.69
C LEU A 134 1.88 0.31 -12.09
N SER A 135 2.69 0.64 -13.10
CA SER A 135 2.90 2.00 -13.59
C SER A 135 1.57 2.67 -13.93
N LEU A 136 0.72 1.97 -14.71
CA LEU A 136 -0.59 2.48 -15.11
C LEU A 136 -1.51 2.65 -13.90
N LYS A 137 -1.65 1.62 -13.05
CA LYS A 137 -2.51 1.68 -11.86
C LYS A 137 -2.12 2.79 -10.91
N TYR A 138 -0.82 2.94 -10.64
CA TYR A 138 -0.33 3.94 -9.71
C TYR A 138 -0.44 5.36 -10.26
N ASN A 139 -0.31 5.51 -11.57
CA ASN A 139 -0.52 6.80 -12.23
C ASN A 139 -1.99 7.25 -12.26
N GLU A 140 -2.97 6.39 -11.94
CA GLU A 140 -4.37 6.79 -11.79
C GLU A 140 -4.67 7.45 -10.43
N TYR A 141 -3.84 7.24 -9.40
CA TYR A 141 -4.03 7.82 -8.06
C TYR A 141 -3.59 9.29 -7.96
N LYS A 142 -3.86 10.09 -8.99
CA LYS A 142 -3.46 11.50 -9.07
C LYS A 142 -4.17 12.38 -8.04
N ASP A 143 -5.40 12.01 -7.68
CA ASP A 143 -6.18 12.62 -6.60
C ASP A 143 -5.47 12.46 -5.25
N ILE A 144 -4.95 11.26 -4.96
CA ILE A 144 -4.16 11.01 -3.74
C ILE A 144 -2.88 11.84 -3.76
N VAL A 145 -2.16 11.90 -4.89
CA VAL A 145 -0.96 12.75 -5.01
C VAL A 145 -1.32 14.23 -4.78
N GLU A 146 -2.41 14.71 -5.37
CA GLU A 146 -2.90 16.08 -5.21
C GLU A 146 -3.18 16.40 -3.73
N GLU A 147 -3.85 15.51 -2.99
CA GLU A 147 -4.05 15.65 -1.55
C GLU A 147 -2.72 15.71 -0.79
N LEU A 148 -1.75 14.85 -1.14
CA LEU A 148 -0.43 14.84 -0.50
C LEU A 148 0.32 16.15 -0.76
N ILE A 149 0.25 16.72 -1.96
CA ILE A 149 0.83 18.04 -2.26
C ILE A 149 0.24 19.11 -1.32
N TYR A 150 -1.09 19.15 -1.17
CA TYR A 150 -1.73 20.11 -0.25
C TYR A 150 -1.33 19.86 1.20
N LYS A 151 -1.25 18.60 1.62
CA LYS A 151 -0.85 18.22 2.98
C LYS A 151 0.59 18.67 3.26
N GLU A 152 1.52 18.49 2.34
CA GLU A 152 2.92 18.91 2.52
C GLU A 152 3.09 20.44 2.52
N ILE A 153 2.32 21.16 1.71
CA ILE A 153 2.36 22.63 1.68
C ILE A 153 1.75 23.22 2.97
N LYS A 154 0.65 22.64 3.48
CA LYS A 154 -0.12 23.21 4.61
C LYS A 154 0.30 22.68 5.98
N PHE A 155 0.64 21.41 6.09
CA PHE A 155 0.94 20.73 7.35
C PHE A 155 2.45 20.48 7.48
N ASN A 156 3.23 21.54 7.37
CA ASN A 156 4.67 21.47 7.60
C ASN A 156 5.00 21.09 9.05
N GLN A 157 6.28 20.83 9.33
CA GLN A 157 6.72 20.34 10.64
C GLN A 157 6.32 21.26 11.80
N ILE A 158 6.38 22.59 11.61
CA ILE A 158 6.00 23.59 12.62
C ILE A 158 4.51 23.47 12.95
N TYR A 159 3.67 23.31 11.93
CA TYR A 159 2.23 23.14 12.11
C TYR A 159 1.90 21.81 12.82
N LEU A 160 2.59 20.73 12.46
CA LEU A 160 2.45 19.44 13.14
C LEU A 160 2.85 19.49 14.61
N ASP A 161 3.93 20.22 14.93
CA ASP A 161 4.37 20.39 16.32
C ASP A 161 3.39 21.28 17.10
N SER A 162 2.80 22.28 16.46
CA SER A 162 1.74 23.10 17.05
C SER A 162 0.49 22.28 17.38
N ILE A 163 0.03 21.42 16.44
CA ILE A 163 -1.08 20.49 16.70
C ILE A 163 -0.72 19.53 17.83
N SER A 164 0.49 18.97 17.80
CA SER A 164 0.93 18.03 18.83
C SER A 164 0.90 18.70 20.21
N ASN A 165 1.37 19.94 20.31
CA ASN A 165 1.34 20.72 21.55
C ASN A 165 -0.09 20.98 22.05
N ILE A 166 -1.01 21.35 21.17
CA ILE A 166 -2.43 21.52 21.53
C ILE A 166 -3.02 20.21 22.05
N LEU A 167 -2.59 19.08 21.48
CA LEU A 167 -3.08 17.75 21.80
C LEU A 167 -2.28 17.03 22.91
N ASN A 168 -1.31 17.69 23.55
CA ASN A 168 -0.43 17.07 24.57
C ASN A 168 -1.22 16.46 25.75
N ASN A 169 -2.41 16.97 26.06
CA ASN A 169 -3.29 16.44 27.11
C ASN A 169 -4.23 15.32 26.62
N THR A 170 -4.08 14.85 25.39
CA THR A 170 -4.86 13.74 24.82
C THR A 170 -4.01 12.48 24.74
N SER A 171 -4.65 11.32 24.56
CA SER A 171 -3.95 10.05 24.31
C SER A 171 -3.34 9.93 22.89
N LEU A 172 -3.32 11.03 22.11
CA LEU A 172 -2.88 11.03 20.72
C LEU A 172 -1.39 11.38 20.63
N ASN A 173 -0.58 10.47 20.12
CA ASN A 173 0.83 10.73 19.83
C ASN A 173 1.04 11.27 18.40
N LYS A 174 2.24 11.78 18.14
CA LYS A 174 2.65 12.35 16.84
C LYS A 174 2.41 11.39 15.66
N THR A 175 2.61 10.09 15.85
CA THR A 175 2.38 9.07 14.80
C THR A 175 0.89 8.94 14.45
N ILE A 176 0.00 8.96 15.44
CA ILE A 176 -1.45 8.95 15.21
C ILE A 176 -1.89 10.24 14.52
N ILE A 177 -1.39 11.39 14.97
CA ILE A 177 -1.69 12.70 14.36
C ILE A 177 -1.30 12.70 12.88
N LYS A 178 -0.08 12.24 12.55
CA LYS A 178 0.35 12.08 11.15
C LYS A 178 -0.61 11.14 10.40
N ARG A 179 -0.94 9.98 10.97
CA ARG A 179 -1.86 9.03 10.31
C ARG A 179 -3.25 9.64 10.02
N ILE A 180 -3.74 10.51 10.91
CA ILE A 180 -5.00 11.24 10.71
C ILE A 180 -4.86 12.23 9.55
N ILE A 181 -3.83 13.07 9.56
CA ILE A 181 -3.61 14.12 8.55
C ILE A 181 -3.38 13.51 7.17
N TYR A 182 -2.52 12.49 7.10
CA TYR A 182 -2.18 11.84 5.83
C TYR A 182 -3.26 10.86 5.36
N GLY A 183 -4.11 10.36 6.28
CA GLY A 183 -5.12 9.34 5.96
C GLY A 183 -4.54 7.94 5.76
N ASN A 184 -3.23 7.76 5.97
CA ASN A 184 -2.53 6.50 5.78
C ASN A 184 -1.33 6.38 6.74
N TYR A 185 -0.71 5.20 6.78
CA TYR A 185 0.46 4.92 7.60
C TYR A 185 1.69 5.65 7.05
N SER A 186 2.38 6.41 7.91
CA SER A 186 3.56 7.22 7.54
C SER A 186 4.89 6.59 7.95
N GLU A 187 4.89 5.56 8.79
CA GLU A 187 6.11 4.93 9.29
C GLU A 187 6.62 3.86 8.30
N LYS A 188 7.95 3.81 8.12
CA LYS A 188 8.60 2.99 7.08
C LYS A 188 8.27 1.51 7.13
N ASP A 189 8.03 0.95 8.32
CA ASP A 189 7.75 -0.49 8.50
C ASP A 189 6.23 -0.80 8.51
N GLU A 190 5.39 0.21 8.29
CA GLU A 190 3.92 0.07 8.30
C GLU A 190 3.31 0.01 6.89
N PHE A 191 4.14 -0.08 5.84
CA PHE A 191 3.73 -0.02 4.44
C PHE A 191 2.80 -1.15 3.96
N LEU A 192 2.71 -2.26 4.71
CA LEU A 192 1.77 -3.36 4.44
C LEU A 192 0.51 -3.33 5.31
N LYS A 193 0.37 -2.35 6.21
CA LYS A 193 -0.78 -2.28 7.14
C LYS A 193 -2.03 -1.68 6.51
N ARG A 194 -1.93 -1.06 5.33
CA ARG A 194 -3.06 -0.51 4.57
C ARG A 194 -2.73 -0.43 3.09
N PRO A 195 -3.73 -0.56 2.20
CA PRO A 195 -3.55 -0.23 0.80
C PRO A 195 -2.91 1.14 0.59
N LEU A 196 -2.03 1.22 -0.40
CA LEU A 196 -1.31 2.43 -0.83
C LEU A 196 -0.42 3.07 0.25
N ALA A 197 -0.15 2.42 1.39
CA ALA A 197 0.69 2.99 2.43
C ALA A 197 2.12 3.27 1.91
N LYS A 198 2.75 2.32 1.21
CA LYS A 198 4.04 2.55 0.55
C LYS A 198 4.01 3.72 -0.43
N PHE A 199 2.99 3.76 -1.28
CA PHE A 199 2.81 4.82 -2.26
C PHE A 199 2.68 6.20 -1.59
N ASN A 200 1.87 6.31 -0.54
CA ASN A 200 1.73 7.56 0.22
C ASN A 200 3.07 7.98 0.83
N GLN A 201 3.82 7.04 1.43
CA GLN A 201 5.12 7.31 2.03
C GLN A 201 6.13 7.83 0.99
N ASP A 202 6.33 7.07 -0.10
CA ASP A 202 7.30 7.41 -1.13
C ASP A 202 6.97 8.76 -1.80
N ILE A 203 5.70 9.00 -2.13
CA ILE A 203 5.26 10.28 -2.74
C ILE A 203 5.39 11.45 -1.76
N SER A 204 5.03 11.28 -0.49
CA SER A 204 5.24 12.32 0.53
C SER A 204 6.73 12.66 0.69
N GLU A 205 7.61 11.65 0.72
CA GLU A 205 9.06 11.87 0.77
C GLU A 205 9.55 12.61 -0.48
N ASP A 206 9.06 12.23 -1.66
CA ASP A 206 9.42 12.87 -2.92
C ASP A 206 8.98 14.33 -2.96
N ILE A 207 7.74 14.65 -2.57
CA ILE A 207 7.22 16.03 -2.51
C ILE A 207 8.05 16.89 -1.54
N LYS A 208 8.41 16.37 -0.35
CA LYS A 208 9.26 17.09 0.60
C LYS A 208 10.61 17.44 0.00
N SER A 209 11.18 16.55 -0.82
CA SER A 209 12.46 16.78 -1.49
C SER A 209 12.42 17.95 -2.49
N LEU A 210 11.24 18.25 -3.05
CA LEU A 210 11.04 19.35 -4.00
C LEU A 210 11.07 20.74 -3.34
N LYS A 211 11.01 20.82 -2.00
CA LYS A 211 11.03 22.09 -1.23
C LYS A 211 10.04 23.13 -1.75
N LEU A 212 8.81 22.70 -2.02
CA LEU A 212 7.71 23.58 -2.41
C LEU A 212 7.49 24.61 -1.30
N LYS A 213 7.82 25.88 -1.55
CA LYS A 213 7.57 27.02 -0.66
C LYS A 213 6.67 28.02 -1.38
#